data_AF-A0A1I4GR99-F1
#
_entry.id   AF-A0A1I4GR99-F1
#
_cell.length_a   1.000
_cell.length_b   1.000
_cell.length_c   1.000
_cell.angle_alpha   90.00
_cell.angle_beta   90.00
_cell.angle_gamma   90.00
#
_symmetry.space_group_name_H-M   'P 1'
#
loop_
_entity.id
_entity.type
_entity.pdbx_description
1 polymer ?
#
loop_
_entity_poly.entity_id
_entity_poly.type
_entity_poly.pdbx_seq_one_letter_code
_entity_poly.pdbx_strand_id
1 'polypeptide(L)' 'METIVTKPQNSSINPKPATRRVKTTDPSADEMSLSQLRIKEAAYYKALERGFASGHELDDWLAAEKEENQ' A
#
# COMPACT_ATOMS: atom_id res chain seq x y z
N MET A 1 40.94 17.58 10.31
CA MET A 1 40.42 17.04 9.03
C MET A 1 39.48 15.92 9.40
N GLU A 2 38.20 16.24 9.59
CA GLU A 2 37.24 15.29 10.16
C GLU A 2 36.08 15.08 9.18
N THR A 3 35.89 13.80 8.85
CA THR A 3 34.92 13.27 7.91
C THR A 3 33.50 13.42 8.44
N ILE A 4 32.66 14.18 7.74
CA ILE A 4 31.22 14.26 8.02
C ILE A 4 30.39 14.12 6.74
N VAL A 5 29.90 12.92 6.44
CA VAL A 5 28.55 12.72 5.87
C VAL A 5 28.05 11.37 6.38
N THR A 6 27.37 11.39 7.52
CA THR A 6 26.55 10.26 7.99
C THR A 6 25.09 10.64 7.73
N LYS A 7 24.43 9.91 6.83
CA LYS A 7 22.97 9.92 6.68
C LYS A 7 22.38 9.14 7.87
N PRO A 8 21.45 9.69 8.65
CA PRO A 8 20.04 9.27 8.47
C PRO A 8 19.00 10.30 8.97
N GLN A 9 18.02 10.66 8.15
CA GLN A 9 16.83 11.40 8.61
C GLN A 9 15.63 10.98 7.76
N ASN A 10 14.70 10.19 8.31
CA ASN A 10 13.30 10.58 8.47
C ASN A 10 12.40 9.35 8.75
N SER A 11 12.49 8.82 9.96
CA SER A 11 11.48 7.94 10.56
C SER A 11 10.94 8.61 11.82
N SER A 12 10.10 9.61 11.60
CA SER A 12 9.17 10.17 12.59
C SER A 12 7.81 9.52 12.24
N ILE A 13 6.98 8.95 13.11
CA ILE A 13 6.58 9.36 14.46
C ILE A 13 5.97 8.12 15.18
N ASN A 14 6.17 8.04 16.50
CA ASN A 14 5.66 7.04 17.47
C ASN A 14 4.17 6.60 17.33
N PRO A 15 3.82 5.34 17.71
CA PRO A 15 2.43 4.91 17.80
C PRO A 15 1.79 5.43 19.09
N LYS A 16 0.62 6.07 18.99
CA LYS A 16 -0.25 6.39 20.14
C LYS A 16 -1.46 5.47 20.10
N PRO A 17 -1.72 4.63 21.13
CA PRO A 17 -2.95 3.86 21.22
C PRO A 17 -3.99 4.69 21.97
N ALA A 18 -4.95 5.27 21.26
CA ALA A 18 -6.17 5.78 21.89
C ALA A 18 -7.31 5.90 20.88
N THR A 19 -8.44 5.35 21.32
CA THR A 19 -9.80 5.65 20.84
C THR A 19 -10.24 4.90 19.58
N ARG A 20 -10.97 3.80 19.86
CA ARG A 20 -11.92 3.10 19.00
C ARG A 20 -12.69 4.09 18.14
N ARG A 21 -12.21 4.31 16.91
CA ARG A 21 -12.93 5.07 15.90
C ARG A 21 -13.93 4.14 15.25
N VAL A 22 -15.19 4.35 15.56
CA VAL A 22 -16.31 3.82 14.78
C VAL A 22 -16.09 4.26 13.34
N LYS A 23 -15.71 3.33 12.47
CA LYS A 23 -16.00 3.38 11.04
C LYS A 23 -17.20 2.45 10.88
N THR A 24 -18.41 2.97 11.07
CA THR A 24 -19.29 3.31 9.94
C THR A 24 -19.19 2.22 8.89
N THR A 25 -20.16 1.30 8.92
CA THR A 25 -20.57 0.46 7.80
C THR A 25 -20.50 1.26 6.50
N ASP A 26 -19.45 1.04 5.73
CA ASP A 26 -19.51 1.28 4.29
C ASP A 26 -20.21 0.06 3.72
N PRO A 27 -21.39 0.19 3.08
CA PRO A 27 -22.09 -0.95 2.51
C PRO A 27 -21.39 -1.57 1.28
N SER A 28 -20.09 -1.33 1.07
CA SER A 28 -19.33 -1.79 -0.09
C SER A 28 -18.05 -2.58 0.27
N ALA A 29 -17.97 -3.20 1.45
CA ALA A 29 -16.93 -4.20 1.72
C ALA A 29 -17.34 -5.63 1.31
N ASP A 30 -18.65 -5.88 1.21
CA ASP A 30 -19.21 -7.21 0.90
C ASP A 30 -19.40 -7.45 -0.62
N GLU A 31 -19.42 -6.40 -1.43
CA GLU A 31 -19.57 -6.46 -2.90
C GLU A 31 -18.29 -6.00 -3.62
N MET A 32 -17.12 -6.49 -3.19
CA MET A 32 -15.93 -6.42 -4.05
C MET A 32 -16.19 -7.34 -5.25
N SER A 33 -16.46 -6.75 -6.42
CA SER A 33 -16.61 -7.49 -7.67
C SER A 33 -15.39 -8.40 -7.88
N LEU A 34 -15.58 -9.58 -8.49
CA LEU A 34 -14.50 -10.53 -8.76
C LEU A 34 -13.29 -9.86 -9.46
N SER A 35 -13.54 -8.90 -10.35
CA SER A 35 -12.49 -8.11 -10.99
C SER A 35 -11.65 -7.32 -9.99
N GLN A 36 -12.27 -6.67 -8.99
CA GLN A 36 -11.53 -5.92 -7.97
C GLN A 36 -10.67 -6.84 -7.09
N LEU A 37 -11.16 -8.04 -6.79
CA LEU A 37 -10.38 -9.04 -6.04
C LEU A 37 -9.13 -9.47 -6.82
N ARG A 38 -9.26 -9.71 -8.13
CA ARG A 38 -8.13 -10.06 -8.99
C ARG A 38 -7.13 -8.93 -9.14
N ILE A 39 -7.60 -7.69 -9.35
CA ILE A 39 -6.72 -6.51 -9.40
C ILE A 39 -5.92 -6.40 -8.10
N LYS A 40 -6.57 -6.59 -6.95
CA LYS A 40 -5.92 -6.52 -5.64
C LYS A 40 -4.89 -7.64 -5.44
N GLU A 41 -5.21 -8.86 -5.85
CA GLU A 41 -4.31 -10.01 -5.79
C GLU A 41 -3.09 -9.82 -6.71
N ALA A 42 -3.29 -9.37 -7.95
CA ALA A 42 -2.22 -9.07 -8.89
C ALA A 42 -1.31 -7.94 -8.39
N ALA A 43 -1.89 -6.86 -7.86
CA ALA A 43 -1.11 -5.76 -7.26
C ALA A 43 -0.29 -6.23 -6.05
N TYR A 44 -0.84 -7.16 -5.24
CA TYR A 44 -0.12 -7.76 -4.11
C TYR A 44 1.11 -8.55 -4.59
N TYR A 45 0.97 -9.36 -5.64
CA TYR A 45 2.10 -10.12 -6.19
C TYR A 45 3.17 -9.20 -6.80
N LYS A 46 2.77 -8.15 -7.54
CA LYS A 46 3.72 -7.16 -8.08
C LYS A 46 4.50 -6.45 -6.97
N ALA A 47 3.81 -6.01 -5.92
CA ALA A 47 4.45 -5.43 -4.74
C ALA A 47 5.39 -6.43 -4.05
N LEU A 48 5.00 -7.71 -3.97
CA LEU A 48 5.81 -8.77 -3.35
C LEU A 48 7.11 -9.04 -4.13
N GLU A 49 7.06 -9.09 -5.47
CA GLU A 49 8.25 -9.22 -6.32
C GLU A 49 9.23 -8.06 -6.13
N ARG A 50 8.69 -6.87 -5.84
CA ARG A 50 9.46 -5.65 -5.57
C ARG A 50 9.88 -5.49 -4.10
N GLY A 51 9.47 -6.42 -3.22
CA GLY A 51 9.77 -6.37 -1.78
C GLY A 51 8.99 -5.31 -1.01
N PHE A 52 7.76 -4.99 -1.44
CA PHE A 52 6.88 -3.98 -0.84
C PHE A 52 7.55 -2.61 -0.66
N ALA A 53 8.43 -2.25 -1.60
CA ALA A 53 9.08 -0.96 -1.53
C ALA A 53 8.02 0.16 -1.60
N SER A 54 8.22 1.22 -0.82
CA SER A 54 7.27 2.32 -0.70
C SER A 54 7.32 3.23 -1.93
N GLY A 55 6.20 3.89 -2.24
CA GLY A 55 6.07 4.84 -3.35
C GLY A 55 5.67 4.21 -4.69
N HIS A 56 5.34 2.91 -4.73
CA HIS A 56 4.91 2.23 -5.95
C HIS A 56 3.60 1.45 -5.78
N GLU A 57 2.97 1.53 -4.61
CA GLU A 57 1.70 0.86 -4.34
C GLU A 57 0.61 1.25 -5.37
N LEU A 58 0.62 2.52 -5.80
CA LEU A 58 -0.31 3.02 -6.82
C LEU A 58 0.01 2.48 -8.22
N ASP A 59 1.30 2.35 -8.53
CA ASP A 59 1.81 1.84 -9.81
C ASP A 59 1.49 0.35 -9.95
N ASP A 60 1.70 -0.43 -8.88
CA ASP A 60 1.37 -1.84 -8.80
C ASP A 60 -0.15 -2.07 -8.99
N TRP A 61 -0.98 -1.18 -8.43
CA TRP A 61 -2.44 -1.24 -8.57
C TRP A 61 -2.91 -0.86 -9.98
N LEU A 62 -2.36 0.22 -10.57
CA LEU A 62 -2.64 0.62 -11.96
C LEU A 62 -2.19 -0.44 -12.96
N ALA A 63 -1.03 -1.07 -12.73
CA ALA A 63 -0.52 -2.14 -13.56
C ALA A 63 -1.45 -3.36 -13.51
N ALA A 64 -1.94 -3.73 -12.32
CA ALA A 64 -2.89 -4.82 -12.15
C ALA A 64 -4.26 -4.52 -12.81
N GLU A 65 -4.78 -3.30 -12.66
CA GLU A 65 -6.05 -2.89 -13.30
C GLU A 65 -5.94 -2.93 -14.83
N LYS A 66 -4.83 -2.45 -15.39
CA LYS A 66 -4.57 -2.49 -16.82
C LYS A 66 -4.54 -3.92 -17.36
N GLU A 67 -4.02 -4.87 -16.59
CA GLU A 67 -3.93 -6.29 -16.96
C GLU A 67 -5.31 -6.97 -16.95
N GLU A 68 -6.18 -6.61 -16.01
CA GLU A 68 -7.56 -7.14 -15.92
C GLU A 68 -8.54 -6.51 -16.93
N ASN A 69 -8.21 -5.35 -17.51
CA ASN A 69 -9.04 -4.65 -18.51
C ASN A 69 -8.55 -4.84 -19.97
N GLN A 70 -7.73 -5.86 -20.23
CA GLN A 70 -7.25 -6.27 -21.56
C GLN A 70 -8.10 -7.39 -22.17
#